data_AF-A0A2D6HRM2-F1
#
_entry.id   AF-A0A2D6HRM2-F1
#
_cell.length_a   1.000
_cell.length_b   1.000
_cell.length_c   1.000
_cell.angle_alpha   90.00
_cell.angle_beta   90.00
_cell.angle_gamma   90.00
#
_symmetry.space_group_name_H-M   'P 1'
#
loop_
_entity.id
_entity.type
_entity.pdbx_description
1 polymer ?
#
loop_
_entity_poly.entity_id
_entity_poly.type
_entity_poly.pdbx_seq_one_letter_code
_entity_poly.pdbx_strand_id
1 'polypeptide(L)' 'MSHSINGASLRTLPPISTISVNKFNVVFTDTECQKSIQFRNNKDTKVFLHWLLNTTVESIYA' A
#
# COMPACT_ATOMS: atom_id res chain seq x y z
N MET A 1 -4.29 -4.92 -8.02
CA MET A 1 -3.74 -3.58 -8.31
C MET A 1 -2.22 -3.66 -8.27
N SER A 2 -1.50 -2.90 -9.09
CA SER A 2 -0.03 -2.95 -9.14
C SER A 2 0.57 -1.55 -9.03
N HIS A 3 1.55 -1.36 -8.16
CA HIS A 3 2.28 -0.11 -7.99
C HIS A 3 3.78 -0.35 -8.00
N SER A 4 4.51 0.43 -8.80
CA SER A 4 5.97 0.37 -8.83
C SER A 4 6.56 1.14 -7.65
N ILE A 5 7.29 0.44 -6.79
CA ILE A 5 7.99 1.01 -5.63
C ILE A 5 9.47 0.68 -5.78
N ASN A 6 10.32 1.71 -5.81
CA ASN A 6 11.78 1.55 -5.93
C ASN A 6 12.22 0.65 -7.11
N GLY A 7 11.47 0.66 -8.21
CA GLY A 7 11.72 -0.20 -9.38
C GLY A 7 11.16 -1.63 -9.30
N ALA A 8 10.56 -2.03 -8.17
CA ALA A 8 9.86 -3.30 -8.01
C ALA A 8 8.34 -3.11 -8.15
N SER A 9 7.67 -3.99 -8.91
CA SER A 9 6.20 -3.97 -9.00
C SER A 9 5.59 -4.71 -7.81
N LEU A 10 4.84 -3.99 -6.98
CA LEU A 10 4.07 -4.56 -5.89
C LEU A 10 2.66 -4.84 -6.37
N ARG A 11 2.21 -6.09 -6.23
CA ARG A 11 0.81 -6.48 -6.41
C ARG A 11 0.06 -6.41 -5.09
N THR A 12 -1.11 -5.79 -5.10
CA THR A 12 -2.00 -5.61 -3.95
C THR A 12 -3.42 -6.01 -4.31
N LEU A 13 -4.07 -6.78 -3.44
CA LEU A 13 -5.40 -7.33 -3.70
C LEU A 13 -6.45 -6.79 -2.71
N PRO A 14 -7.44 -6.02 -3.18
CA PRO A 14 -8.50 -5.53 -2.31
C PRO A 14 -9.43 -6.67 -1.83
N PRO A 15 -10.17 -6.46 -0.73
CA PRO A 15 -10.10 -5.29 0.15
C PRO A 15 -8.85 -5.29 1.05
N ILE A 16 -8.31 -4.10 1.31
CA ILE A 16 -7.27 -3.92 2.33
C ILE A 16 -7.98 -3.82 3.68
N SER A 17 -7.66 -4.74 4.59
CA SER A 17 -8.35 -4.86 5.89
C SER A 17 -7.68 -4.05 7.00
N THR A 18 -6.35 -4.00 7.00
CA THR A 18 -5.58 -3.27 8.01
C THR A 18 -4.44 -2.49 7.36
N ILE A 19 -4.15 -1.31 7.90
CA ILE A 19 -3.02 -0.47 7.51
C ILE A 19 -2.37 0.06 8.79
N SER A 20 -1.07 -0.18 8.94
CA SER A 20 -0.23 0.35 10.00
C SER A 20 0.96 1.08 9.37
N VAL A 21 1.26 2.26 9.88
CA VAL A 21 2.23 3.17 9.27
C VAL A 21 3.19 3.70 10.33
N ASN A 22 4.47 3.71 9.99
CA ASN A 22 5.46 4.55 10.67
C ASN A 22 6.15 5.48 9.64
N LYS A 23 7.13 6.28 10.09
CA LYS A 23 7.78 7.31 9.26
C LYS A 23 8.32 6.80 7.90
N PHE A 24 8.73 5.53 7.83
CA PHE A 24 9.35 4.93 6.65
C PHE A 24 8.85 3.52 6.33
N ASN A 25 7.87 3.00 7.06
CA ASN A 25 7.37 1.64 6.89
C ASN A 25 5.85 1.67 6.79
N VAL A 26 5.32 0.90 5.86
CA VAL A 26 3.89 0.66 5.72
C VAL A 26 3.66 -0.83 5.76
N VAL A 27 2.82 -1.27 6.71
CA VAL A 27 2.36 -2.64 6.83
C VAL A 27 0.87 -2.63 6.54
N PHE A 28 0.42 -3.50 5.66
CA PHE A 28 -1.01 -3.65 5.38
C PHE A 28 -1.36 -5.10 5.11
N THR A 29 -2.61 -5.47 5.32
CA THR A 29 -3.11 -6.81 5.01
C THR A 29 -4.09 -6.74 3.86
N ASP A 30 -3.77 -7.46 2.80
CA ASP A 30 -4.62 -7.65 1.64
C ASP A 30 -5.27 -9.05 1.68
N THR A 31 -6.02 -9.45 0.65
CA THR A 31 -6.73 -10.74 0.68
C THR A 31 -5.82 -11.97 0.64
N GLU A 32 -4.58 -11.82 0.19
CA GLU A 32 -3.61 -12.91 0.20
C GLU A 32 -2.86 -12.97 1.53
N CYS A 33 -2.26 -11.86 1.95
CA CYS A 33 -1.37 -11.86 3.09
C CYS A 33 -1.06 -10.46 3.63
N GLN A 34 -0.36 -10.43 4.77
CA GLN A 34 0.25 -9.21 5.28
C GLN A 34 1.50 -8.86 4.46
N LYS A 35 1.61 -7.61 4.05
CA LYS A 35 2.72 -7.05 3.28
C LYS A 35 3.36 -5.91 4.07
N SER A 36 4.68 -5.91 4.15
CA SER A 36 5.47 -4.88 4.82
C SER A 36 6.43 -4.24 3.83
N ILE A 37 6.42 -2.91 3.75
CA ILE A 37 7.20 -2.16 2.77
C ILE A 37 7.95 -1.03 3.46
N GLN A 38 9.28 -1.13 3.39
CA GLN A 38 10.17 -0.10 3.89
C GLN A 38 10.59 0.85 2.76
N PHE A 39 10.47 2.14 3.04
CA PHE A 39 10.82 3.24 2.16
C PHE A 39 12.11 3.92 2.65
N ARG A 40 12.84 4.56 1.73
CA ARG A 40 14.07 5.30 2.06
C ARG A 40 13.78 6.72 2.55
N ASN A 41 12.64 7.28 2.18
CA ASN A 41 12.24 8.62 2.56
C ASN A 41 10.73 8.68 2.87
N ASN A 42 10.33 9.70 3.61
CA ASN A 42 8.95 9.89 4.07
C ASN A 42 8.01 10.32 2.93
N LYS A 43 8.55 10.92 1.86
CA LYS A 43 7.78 11.40 0.72
C LYS A 43 7.20 10.22 -0.04
N ASP A 44 8.01 9.20 -0.31
CA ASP A 44 7.61 7.98 -0.99
C ASP A 44 6.60 7.19 -0.15
N THR A 45 6.78 7.13 1.18
CA THR A 45 5.79 6.55 2.10
C THR A 45 4.42 7.21 1.93
N LYS A 46 4.37 8.56 1.91
CA LYS A 46 3.12 9.31 1.74
C LYS A 46 2.49 9.11 0.36
N VAL A 47 3.30 9.11 -0.71
CA VAL A 47 2.83 8.84 -2.08
C VAL A 47 2.22 7.45 -2.16
N PHE A 48 2.90 6.45 -1.60
CA PHE A 48 2.40 5.09 -1.55
C PHE A 48 1.09 4.96 -0.76
N LEU A 49 1.00 5.60 0.41
CA LEU A 49 -0.23 5.58 1.22
C LEU A 49 -1.40 6.23 0.49
N HIS A 50 -1.17 7.36 -0.19
CA HIS A 50 -2.21 8.02 -0.95
C HIS A 50 -2.72 7.12 -2.09
N TRP A 51 -1.81 6.47 -2.80
CA TRP A 51 -2.17 5.48 -3.81
C TRP A 51 -2.97 4.32 -3.20
N LEU A 52 -2.48 3.73 -2.10
CA LEU A 52 -3.10 2.59 -1.42
C LEU A 52 -4.52 2.91 -0.95
N LEU A 53 -4.74 4.10 -0.38
CA LEU A 53 -6.05 4.53 0.11
C LEU A 53 -7.03 4.84 -1.03
N ASN A 54 -6.61 5.57 -2.07
CA ASN A 54 -7.48 5.84 -3.21
C ASN A 54 -7.99 4.55 -3.86
N THR A 55 -7.09 3.58 -4.00
CA THR A 55 -7.44 2.28 -4.58
C THR A 55 -8.34 1.44 -3.68
N THR A 56 -8.26 1.57 -2.35
CA THR A 56 -9.25 0.92 -1.46
C THR A 56 -10.64 1.49 -1.62
N VAL A 57 -10.77 2.82 -1.78
CA VAL A 57 -12.07 3.48 -1.93
C VAL A 57 -12.72 3.06 -3.26
N GLU A 58 -11.97 3.01 -4.36
CA GLU A 58 -12.49 2.55 -5.65
C GLU A 58 -13.01 1.10 -5.60
N SER A 59 -12.38 0.22 -4.81
CA SER A 59 -12.80 -1.18 -4.69
C SER A 59 -14.06 -1.41 -3.85
N ILE A 60 -14.49 -0.42 -3.05
CA ILE A 60 -15.72 -0.51 -2.23
C ILE A 60 -16.95 -0.13 -3.08
N TYR A 61 -16.77 0.64 -4.15
CA TYR A 61 -17.85 1.12 -5.03
C TYR A 61 -17.91 0.43 -6.40
N ALA A 62 -17.10 -0.61 -6.61
CA ALA A 62 -17.02 -1.38 -7.86
C ALA A 62 -17.77 -2.72 -7.76
#